data_AF-A0A5N6QS86-F1
#
_entry.id   AF-A0A5N6QS86-F1
#
_cell.length_a   1.000
_cell.length_b   1.000
_cell.length_c   1.000
_cell.angle_alpha   90.00
_cell.angle_beta   90.00
_cell.angle_gamma   90.00
#
_symmetry.space_group_name_H-M   'P 1'
#
loop_
_entity.id
_entity.type
_entity.pdbx_description
1 polymer ?
#
loop_
_entity_poly.entity_id
_entity_poly.type
_entity_poly.pdbx_seq_one_letter_code
_entity_poly.pdbx_strand_id
1 'polypeptide(L)'
;MESLSFLGFLSLLLILTSLSSRAEARAFFVFGDSLVDNGNNDYLATTARADSYPYGIDSPTHRATGRFSNGLNIPDLISEQLGAESTLPYLSPQLTGERLLVGANFASAGIGILNDTGVQFVTKHNPNVPATVVL
;
A
#
# COMPACT_ATOMS: atom_id res chain seq x y z
N MET A 1 33.26 -39.39 19.27
CA MET A 1 33.19 -38.09 19.97
C MET A 1 32.93 -36.95 18.98
N GLU A 2 33.63 -36.93 17.85
CA GLU A 2 33.45 -35.94 16.76
C GLU A 2 32.05 -35.82 16.14
N SER A 3 31.28 -36.91 16.05
CA SER A 3 29.92 -36.85 15.48
C SER A 3 28.90 -36.21 16.43
N LEU A 4 29.05 -36.41 17.74
CA LEU A 4 28.13 -35.89 18.75
C LEU A 4 28.32 -34.38 18.96
N SER A 5 29.56 -33.90 18.86
CA SER A 5 29.88 -32.46 18.86
C SER A 5 29.34 -31.76 17.61
N PHE A 6 29.43 -32.40 16.45
CA PHE A 6 28.89 -31.88 15.19
C PHE A 6 27.35 -31.70 15.23
N LEU A 7 26.62 -32.71 15.73
CA LEU A 7 25.16 -32.59 15.91
C LEU A 7 24.79 -31.49 16.91
N GLY A 8 25.56 -31.33 17.98
CA GLY A 8 25.36 -30.27 18.96
C GLY A 8 25.54 -28.88 18.35
N PHE A 9 26.56 -28.70 17.51
CA PHE A 9 26.82 -27.43 16.82
C PHE A 9 25.74 -27.10 15.79
N LEU A 10 25.26 -28.10 15.04
CA LEU A 10 24.17 -27.94 14.08
C LEU A 10 22.85 -27.58 14.77
N SER A 11 22.55 -28.24 15.90
CA SER A 11 21.39 -27.93 16.75
C SER A 11 21.47 -26.49 17.28
N LEU A 12 22.62 -26.08 17.80
CA LEU A 12 22.84 -24.72 18.27
C LEU A 12 22.68 -23.69 17.15
N LEU A 13 23.19 -23.97 15.95
CA LEU A 13 23.02 -23.10 14.78
C LEU A 13 21.55 -22.95 14.39
N LEU A 14 20.78 -24.05 14.38
CA LEU A 14 19.33 -24.05 14.13
C LEU A 14 18.54 -23.28 15.20
N ILE A 15 18.93 -23.40 16.47
CA ILE A 15 18.30 -22.66 17.56
C ILE A 15 18.60 -21.16 17.41
N LEU A 16 19.85 -20.79 17.15
CA LEU A 16 20.26 -19.40 16.95
C LEU A 16 19.58 -18.74 15.74
N THR A 17 19.36 -19.47 14.64
CA THR A 17 18.60 -18.92 13.50
C THR A 17 17.12 -18.72 13.83
N SER A 18 16.52 -19.62 14.62
CA SER A 18 15.12 -19.49 15.06
C SER A 18 14.88 -18.39 16.11
N LEU A 19 15.92 -18.00 16.85
CA LEU A 19 15.90 -16.91 17.84
C LEU A 19 16.00 -15.51 17.22
N SER A 20 16.14 -15.40 15.90
CA SER A 20 16.06 -14.11 15.22
C SER A 20 14.68 -13.52 15.45
N SER A 21 14.59 -12.48 16.27
CA SER A 21 13.35 -11.77 16.54
C SER A 21 12.75 -11.32 15.21
N ARG A 22 11.59 -11.87 14.83
CA ARG A 22 10.75 -11.20 13.83
C ARG A 22 10.45 -9.82 14.40
N ALA A 23 10.86 -8.77 13.70
CA ALA A 23 10.41 -7.43 14.02
C ALA A 23 8.89 -7.49 14.21
N GLU A 24 8.36 -6.94 15.31
CA GLU A 24 6.91 -6.84 15.48
C GLU A 24 6.33 -6.21 14.22
N ALA A 25 5.44 -6.93 13.54
CA ALA A 25 4.79 -6.44 12.36
C ALA A 25 4.02 -5.17 12.74
N ARG A 26 4.51 -4.01 12.30
CA ARG A 26 3.83 -2.73 12.49
C ARG A 26 2.89 -2.54 11.32
N ALA A 27 1.59 -2.53 11.60
CA ALA A 27 0.60 -2.14 10.61
C ALA A 27 0.90 -0.71 10.14
N PHE A 28 0.90 -0.51 8.82
CA PHE A 28 1.17 0.78 8.19
C PHE A 28 -0.12 1.31 7.55
N PHE A 29 -0.61 2.45 8.05
CA PHE A 29 -1.80 3.08 7.52
C PHE A 29 -1.46 4.40 6.84
N VAL A 30 -1.91 4.57 5.60
CA VAL A 30 -1.55 5.70 4.74
C VAL A 30 -2.79 6.55 4.52
N PHE A 31 -2.66 7.86 4.70
CA PHE A 31 -3.70 8.84 4.43
C PHE A 31 -3.11 9.97 3.60
N GLY A 32 -3.89 10.52 2.66
CA GLY A 32 -3.44 11.65 1.85
C GLY A 32 -4.14 11.72 0.50
N ASP A 33 -3.45 12.31 -0.46
CA ASP A 33 -3.94 12.56 -1.81
C ASP A 33 -3.24 11.67 -2.85
N SER A 34 -3.30 12.08 -4.13
CA SER A 34 -2.64 11.41 -5.26
C SER A 34 -1.17 11.06 -5.05
N LEU A 35 -0.41 11.83 -4.26
CA LEU A 35 1.02 11.59 -4.03
C LEU A 35 1.29 10.29 -3.29
N VAL A 36 0.31 9.82 -2.53
CA VAL A 36 0.40 8.62 -1.70
C VAL A 36 -0.69 7.59 -2.03
N ASP A 37 -1.63 7.91 -2.93
CA ASP A 37 -2.60 6.96 -3.48
C ASP A 37 -1.92 5.85 -4.29
N ASN A 38 -2.37 4.62 -4.06
CA ASN A 38 -1.88 3.41 -4.72
C ASN A 38 -2.97 2.68 -5.51
N GLY A 39 -4.12 3.32 -5.75
CA GLY A 39 -5.18 2.81 -6.61
C GLY A 39 -6.57 2.82 -5.97
N ASN A 40 -6.83 3.57 -4.91
CA ASN A 40 -8.20 3.68 -4.38
C ASN A 40 -9.15 4.27 -5.42
N ASN A 41 -8.66 5.25 -6.18
CA ASN A 41 -9.46 5.92 -7.18
C ASN A 41 -9.89 5.02 -8.34
N ASP A 42 -9.25 3.87 -8.54
CA ASP A 42 -9.66 2.87 -9.54
C ASP A 42 -11.02 2.23 -9.18
N TYR A 43 -11.43 2.30 -7.91
CA TYR A 43 -12.70 1.78 -7.41
C TYR A 43 -13.80 2.85 -7.28
N LEU A 44 -13.51 4.13 -7.52
CA LEU A 44 -14.44 5.26 -7.34
C LEU A 44 -14.90 5.83 -8.67
N ALA A 45 -16.09 6.43 -8.76
CA ALA A 45 -16.56 7.11 -9.99
C ALA A 45 -15.93 8.51 -10.16
N THR A 46 -14.62 8.56 -10.42
CA THR A 46 -13.81 9.78 -10.53
C THR A 46 -13.01 9.83 -11.84
N THR A 47 -12.62 11.03 -12.26
CA THR A 47 -11.65 11.24 -13.35
C THR A 47 -10.21 11.29 -12.87
N ALA A 48 -9.99 11.48 -11.56
CA ALA A 48 -8.66 11.45 -10.96
C ALA A 48 -8.19 10.00 -10.80
N ARG A 49 -7.77 9.35 -11.89
CA ARG A 49 -7.28 7.96 -11.88
C ARG A 49 -5.87 7.86 -12.44
N ALA A 50 -5.15 6.83 -12.00
CA ALA A 50 -3.82 6.49 -12.48
C ALA A 50 -3.79 5.07 -13.07
N ASP A 51 -4.85 4.73 -13.81
CA ASP A 51 -5.09 3.44 -14.48
C ASP A 51 -4.72 3.46 -15.98
N SER A 52 -4.06 4.53 -16.45
CA SER A 52 -3.64 4.70 -17.84
C SER A 52 -2.17 5.09 -18.00
N TYR A 53 -1.64 4.99 -19.22
CA TYR A 53 -0.33 5.54 -19.57
C TYR A 53 -0.26 7.05 -19.23
N PRO A 54 0.87 7.59 -18.72
CA PRO A 54 2.19 6.96 -18.55
C PRO A 54 2.42 6.28 -17.18
N TYR A 55 1.40 6.15 -16.33
CA TYR A 55 1.59 5.61 -14.99
C TYR A 55 2.09 4.17 -15.03
N GLY A 56 3.00 3.84 -14.11
CA GLY A 56 3.57 2.50 -14.02
C GLY A 56 4.58 2.12 -15.13
N ILE A 57 5.05 3.07 -15.95
CA ILE A 57 6.01 2.81 -17.03
C ILE A 57 7.36 2.23 -16.54
N ASP A 58 7.79 2.57 -15.32
CA ASP A 58 9.01 2.06 -14.69
C ASP A 58 8.74 0.83 -13.80
N SER A 59 7.48 0.36 -13.72
CA SER A 59 7.15 -0.87 -12.99
C SER A 59 7.62 -2.12 -13.75
N PRO A 60 7.88 -3.24 -13.08
CA PRO A 60 8.28 -4.50 -13.74
C PRO A 60 7.28 -5.01 -14.79
N THR A 61 6.01 -4.63 -14.68
CA THR A 61 4.96 -5.04 -15.64
C THR A 61 4.76 -4.02 -16.76
N HIS A 62 5.36 -2.82 -16.65
CA HIS A 62 5.14 -1.68 -17.54
C HIS A 62 3.65 -1.34 -17.77
N ARG A 63 2.81 -1.63 -16.77
CA ARG A 63 1.37 -1.37 -16.76
C ARG A 63 1.02 -0.35 -15.69
N ALA A 64 -0.08 0.37 -15.91
CA ALA A 64 -0.63 1.28 -14.91
C ALA A 64 -0.89 0.55 -13.59
N THR A 65 -0.46 1.15 -12.49
CA THR A 65 -0.42 0.54 -11.15
C THR A 65 -1.43 1.14 -10.19
N GLY A 66 -2.22 2.13 -10.62
CA GLY A 66 -3.08 2.94 -9.75
C GLY A 66 -2.33 4.03 -8.97
N ARG A 67 -0.99 4.12 -9.14
CA ARG A 67 -0.15 5.16 -8.52
C ARG A 67 0.05 6.31 -9.49
N PHE A 68 -0.04 7.54 -8.98
CA PHE A 68 0.27 8.76 -9.74
C PHE A 68 1.78 8.96 -9.94
N SER A 69 2.49 7.92 -10.33
CA SER A 69 3.92 7.91 -10.60
C SER A 69 4.25 6.86 -11.68
N ASN A 70 5.51 6.85 -12.14
CA ASN A 70 5.99 5.84 -13.07
C ASN A 70 6.13 4.45 -12.43
N GLY A 71 6.07 4.32 -11.11
CA GLY A 71 6.40 3.09 -10.41
C GLY A 71 5.91 3.13 -8.96
N LEU A 72 6.84 2.97 -8.02
CA LEU A 72 6.54 3.07 -6.60
C LEU A 72 6.31 4.52 -6.16
N ASN A 73 5.50 4.71 -5.13
CA ASN A 73 5.31 5.98 -4.43
C ASN A 73 5.98 5.92 -3.04
N ILE A 74 5.95 7.03 -2.29
CA ILE A 74 6.62 7.12 -0.99
C ILE A 74 6.15 6.03 0.01
N PRO A 75 4.84 5.76 0.18
CA PRO A 75 4.36 4.65 0.99
C PRO A 75 4.94 3.27 0.64
N ASP A 76 5.14 2.98 -0.65
CA ASP A 76 5.75 1.71 -1.05
C ASP A 76 7.20 1.62 -0.56
N LEU A 77 7.98 2.68 -0.76
CA LEU A 77 9.38 2.74 -0.32
C LEU A 77 9.50 2.65 1.21
N ILE A 78 8.55 3.23 1.94
CA ILE A 78 8.46 3.07 3.40
C ILE A 78 8.14 1.61 3.75
N SER A 79 7.21 0.97 3.05
CA SER A 79 6.86 -0.44 3.27
C SER A 79 8.07 -1.35 3.05
N GLU A 80 8.83 -1.13 1.98
CA GLU A 80 10.09 -1.83 1.71
C GLU A 80 11.09 -1.66 2.86
N GLN A 81 11.25 -0.43 3.35
CA GLN A 81 12.15 -0.13 4.47
C GLN A 81 11.71 -0.76 5.79
N LEU A 82 10.40 -0.97 5.97
CA LEU A 82 9.83 -1.70 7.11
C LEU A 82 9.94 -3.23 6.94
N GLY A 83 10.38 -3.72 5.78
CA GLY A 83 10.41 -5.15 5.46
C GLY A 83 9.00 -5.74 5.30
N ALA A 84 8.01 -4.91 4.97
CA ALA A 84 6.62 -5.29 4.74
C ALA A 84 6.28 -5.21 3.25
N GLU A 85 5.24 -5.93 2.84
CA GLU A 85 4.64 -5.70 1.51
C GLU A 85 3.96 -4.32 1.46
N SER A 86 3.84 -3.74 0.27
CA SER A 86 3.04 -2.52 0.11
C SER A 86 1.62 -2.75 0.58
N THR A 87 1.11 -1.79 1.34
CA THR A 87 -0.31 -1.72 1.71
C THR A 87 -1.18 -1.76 0.46
N LEU A 88 -2.36 -2.36 0.56
CA LEU A 88 -3.36 -2.33 -0.51
C LEU A 88 -4.24 -1.08 -0.41
N PRO A 89 -4.87 -0.64 -1.53
CA PRO A 89 -5.95 0.34 -1.48
C PRO A 89 -7.04 -0.14 -0.52
N TYR A 90 -7.56 0.75 0.32
CA TYR A 90 -8.66 0.46 1.24
C TYR A 90 -9.88 -0.15 0.52
N LEU A 91 -10.18 0.33 -0.68
CA LEU A 91 -11.31 -0.14 -1.49
C LEU A 91 -11.04 -1.44 -2.25
N SER A 92 -9.83 -2.00 -2.14
CA SER A 92 -9.47 -3.25 -2.80
C SER A 92 -10.22 -4.45 -2.18
N PRO A 93 -10.89 -5.29 -3.00
CA PRO A 93 -11.51 -6.52 -2.49
C PRO A 93 -10.48 -7.55 -2.03
N GLN A 94 -9.19 -7.35 -2.34
CA GLN A 94 -8.09 -8.18 -1.85
C GLN A 94 -7.61 -7.78 -0.46
N LEU A 95 -8.03 -6.63 0.09
CA LEU A 95 -7.70 -6.20 1.45
C LEU A 95 -8.53 -6.99 2.48
N THR A 96 -8.13 -8.25 2.70
CA THR A 96 -8.80 -9.17 3.63
C THR A 96 -7.77 -10.03 4.35
N GLY A 97 -8.15 -10.62 5.49
CA GLY A 97 -7.30 -11.55 6.24
C GLY A 97 -5.96 -10.95 6.67
N GLU A 98 -4.88 -11.68 6.44
CA GLU A 98 -3.52 -11.27 6.82
C GLU A 98 -3.07 -9.97 6.13
N ARG A 99 -3.59 -9.65 4.94
CA ARG A 99 -3.25 -8.41 4.24
C ARG A 99 -3.74 -7.17 4.96
N LEU A 100 -4.85 -7.28 5.70
CA LEU A 100 -5.33 -6.18 6.55
C LEU A 100 -4.40 -5.93 7.75
N LEU A 101 -3.68 -6.95 8.21
CA LEU A 101 -2.73 -6.84 9.32
C LEU A 101 -1.45 -6.10 8.92
N VAL A 102 -1.11 -6.09 7.63
CA VAL A 102 -0.03 -5.24 7.08
C VAL A 102 -0.43 -3.76 7.14
N GLY A 103 -1.73 -3.47 7.05
CA GLY A 103 -2.31 -2.13 7.06
C GLY A 103 -3.05 -1.82 5.76
N ALA A 104 -3.38 -0.56 5.54
CA ALA A 104 -4.20 -0.14 4.40
C ALA A 104 -3.88 1.29 3.97
N ASN A 105 -4.08 1.56 2.68
CA ASN A 105 -3.95 2.89 2.12
C ASN A 105 -5.34 3.50 1.90
N PHE A 106 -5.63 4.60 2.58
CA PHE A 106 -6.87 5.38 2.50
C PHE A 106 -6.73 6.64 1.63
N ALA A 107 -5.55 6.88 1.05
CA ALA A 107 -5.33 8.05 0.22
C ALA A 107 -6.18 8.02 -1.05
N SER A 108 -6.63 9.19 -1.49
CA SER A 108 -7.47 9.31 -2.68
C SER A 108 -7.09 10.54 -3.48
N ALA A 109 -6.83 10.37 -4.77
CA ALA A 109 -6.58 11.50 -5.65
C ALA A 109 -7.81 12.38 -5.82
N GLY A 110 -7.59 13.70 -5.88
CA GLY A 110 -8.68 14.67 -5.97
C GLY A 110 -9.40 14.93 -4.65
N ILE A 111 -8.92 14.38 -3.53
CA ILE A 111 -9.39 14.78 -2.21
C ILE A 111 -8.96 16.23 -1.92
N GLY A 112 -9.90 17.03 -1.42
CA GLY A 112 -9.66 18.39 -0.95
C GLY A 112 -9.67 18.44 0.57
N ILE A 113 -8.84 19.31 1.15
CA ILE A 113 -8.90 19.63 2.59
C ILE A 113 -10.22 20.37 2.92
N LEU A 114 -10.73 21.15 1.96
CA LEU A 114 -12.00 21.86 2.05
C LEU A 114 -12.98 21.23 1.08
N ASN A 115 -14.28 21.27 1.40
CA ASN A 115 -15.33 20.76 0.51
C ASN A 115 -15.21 21.32 -0.92
N ASP A 116 -14.81 22.59 -1.02
CA ASP A 116 -14.73 23.33 -2.28
C ASP A 116 -13.48 22.95 -3.11
N THR A 117 -12.46 22.32 -2.51
CA THR A 117 -11.23 21.95 -3.21
C THR A 117 -11.24 20.52 -3.76
N GLY A 118 -12.16 19.66 -3.30
CA GLY A 118 -12.31 18.28 -3.79
C GLY A 118 -13.35 18.08 -4.91
N VAL A 119 -14.25 19.05 -5.10
CA VAL A 119 -15.38 18.95 -6.07
C VAL A 119 -14.95 18.88 -7.54
N GLN A 120 -13.71 19.26 -7.87
CA GLN A 120 -13.24 19.28 -9.26
C GLN A 120 -13.14 17.88 -9.89
N PHE A 121 -13.04 16.83 -9.07
CA PHE A 121 -12.86 15.45 -9.53
C PHE A 121 -14.09 14.55 -9.28
N VAL A 122 -15.16 15.11 -8.69
CA VAL A 122 -16.44 14.42 -8.56
C VAL A 122 -17.14 14.46 -9.92
N THR A 123 -17.33 13.30 -10.55
CA THR A 123 -18.15 13.22 -11.76
C THR A 123 -19.54 13.80 -11.46
N LYS A 124 -19.93 14.80 -12.25
CA LYS A 124 -21.14 15.63 -12.14
C LYS A 124 -22.45 14.82 -12.23
N HIS A 125 -22.75 13.96 -11.25
CA HIS A 125 -24.00 13.20 -11.25
C HIS A 125 -24.84 13.24 -9.97
N ASN A 126 -24.40 13.89 -8.89
CA ASN A 126 -25.30 14.16 -7.78
C ASN A 126 -24.77 15.31 -6.89
N PRO A 127 -25.41 16.49 -6.85
CA PRO A 127 -25.02 17.59 -5.96
C PRO A 127 -25.23 17.29 -4.47
N ASN A 128 -25.84 16.15 -4.13
CA ASN A 128 -26.07 15.71 -2.75
C ASN A 128 -25.07 14.66 -2.25
N VAL A 129 -24.06 14.30 -3.05
CA VAL A 129 -22.96 13.47 -2.55
C VAL A 129 -21.95 14.45 -1.94
N PRO A 130 -21.75 14.45 -0.61
CA PRO A 130 -20.72 15.28 0.01
C PRO A 130 -19.38 14.96 -0.66
N ALA A 131 -18.46 15.93 -0.72
CA ALA A 131 -17.06 15.65 -0.99
C ALA A 131 -16.60 14.72 0.14
N THR A 132 -16.82 13.42 -0.06
CA THR A 132 -16.57 12.41 0.96
C THR A 132 -15.07 12.38 1.12
N VAL A 133 -14.62 13.04 2.17
CA VAL A 133 -13.36 12.73 2.84
C VAL A 133 -13.40 11.23 3.06
N VAL A 134 -12.59 10.50 2.29
CA VAL A 134 -12.31 9.09 2.55
C VAL A 134 -11.51 9.08 3.87
N LEU A 135 -12.25 8.91 4.97
CA LEU A 135 -11.76 8.38 6.24
C LEU A 135 -12.40 7.01 6.43
#